data_AF-A0AAX2IS13-F1
#
_entry.id   AF-A0AAX2IS13-F1
#
_cell.length_a   1.000
_cell.length_b   1.000
_cell.length_c   1.000
_cell.angle_alpha   90.00
_cell.angle_beta   90.00
_cell.angle_gamma   90.00
#
_symmetry.space_group_name_H-M   'P 1'
#
loop_
_entity.id
_entity.type
_entity.pdbx_description
1 polymer ?
#
loop_
_entity_poly.entity_id
_entity_poly.type
_entity_poly.pdbx_seq_one_letter_code
_entity_poly.pdbx_strand_id
1 'polypeptide(L)'
;MNQSEVNEIQELNSFKYAWYRNGKYSVNVKSYLTLGNGEANETETEEIWEIIPGEYKHIDLLISDKKYIHFDAQMKPFYEILDQVNKATENLALLLSEDKTIDKIENEEEIIDKWEEIKRKELRFLQLVKDSYNEIINIYDKEFQRIDDNIKANLLYQILFYPFPNTGVNFTNEGQFKEREFLSTLFPGEKIVYDTNYQFVDNKDKFQMNIKGNLKSHTGDFDEIYAQNYQKALNIPLEYDLMMEGEYIYNLDSVLSEIVFHVKEKLNEKMLYVCRYHIQLIP
;
A
#
# COMPACT_ATOMS: atom_id res chain seq x y z
N MET A 1 13.74 8.70 37.44
CA MET A 1 13.08 9.47 36.37
C MET A 1 13.73 10.83 36.31
N ASN A 2 14.55 11.04 35.29
CA ASN A 2 15.20 12.33 35.04
C ASN A 2 14.18 13.31 34.41
N GLN A 3 14.38 14.62 34.59
CA GLN A 3 13.51 15.65 34.00
C GLN A 3 13.41 15.58 32.46
N SER A 4 14.42 15.02 31.78
CA SER A 4 14.39 14.76 30.34
C SER A 4 13.37 13.70 29.95
N GLU A 5 13.35 12.56 30.66
CA GLU A 5 12.38 11.48 30.44
C GLU A 5 10.95 11.95 30.73
N VAL A 6 10.77 12.84 31.71
CA VAL A 6 9.45 13.40 32.05
C VAL A 6 8.95 14.35 30.95
N ASN A 7 9.84 15.13 30.32
CA ASN A 7 9.48 16.03 29.23
C ASN A 7 9.21 15.28 27.91
N GLU A 8 10.03 14.27 27.57
CA GLU A 8 9.81 13.40 26.39
C GLU A 8 8.45 12.69 26.45
N ILE A 9 8.09 12.14 27.62
CA ILE A 9 6.78 11.54 27.85
C ILE A 9 5.66 12.58 27.72
N GLN A 10 5.86 13.82 28.17
CA GLN A 10 4.85 14.88 28.06
C GLN A 10 4.62 15.36 26.63
N GLU A 11 5.66 15.43 25.79
CA GLU A 11 5.55 15.88 24.39
C GLU A 11 4.84 14.83 23.52
N LEU A 12 5.18 13.55 23.65
CA LEU A 12 4.49 12.46 22.94
C LEU A 12 3.04 12.27 23.40
N ASN A 13 2.71 12.60 24.65
CA ASN A 13 1.33 12.61 25.13
C ASN A 13 0.45 13.66 24.43
N SER A 14 1.05 14.64 23.75
CA SER A 14 0.32 15.66 22.99
C SER A 14 0.13 15.29 21.51
N PHE A 15 0.84 14.27 21.02
CA PHE A 15 0.74 13.80 19.63
C PHE A 15 -0.67 13.29 19.31
N LYS A 16 -1.26 13.82 18.25
CA LYS A 16 -2.58 13.42 17.73
C LYS A 16 -2.50 13.24 16.23
N TYR A 17 -2.41 11.99 15.79
CA TYR A 17 -2.40 11.68 14.36
C TYR A 17 -3.62 12.29 13.65
N ALA A 18 -3.33 13.13 12.65
CA ALA A 18 -4.31 13.80 11.83
C ALA A 18 -3.81 13.96 10.39
N TRP A 19 -4.75 14.19 9.48
CA TRP A 19 -4.49 14.64 8.12
C TRP A 19 -4.87 16.12 7.99
N TYR A 20 -4.22 16.84 7.07
CA TYR A 20 -4.68 18.17 6.68
C TYR A 20 -6.09 18.09 6.09
N ARG A 21 -6.93 19.07 6.42
CA ARG A 21 -8.23 19.24 5.77
C ARG A 21 -7.98 19.57 4.29
N ASN A 22 -8.48 18.72 3.39
CA ASN A 22 -8.22 18.78 1.95
C ASN A 22 -6.71 18.71 1.64
N GLY A 23 -5.98 17.91 2.42
CA GLY A 23 -4.54 17.69 2.20
C GLY A 23 -4.32 16.95 0.89
N LYS A 24 -3.45 17.48 0.04
CA LYS A 24 -3.02 16.83 -1.19
C LYS A 24 -1.66 16.21 -0.98
N TYR A 25 -1.49 14.96 -1.36
CA TYR A 25 -0.25 14.21 -1.24
C TYR A 25 0.22 13.76 -2.61
N SER A 26 1.49 14.01 -2.91
CA SER A 26 2.17 13.34 -4.02
C SER A 26 2.52 11.93 -3.56
N VAL A 27 2.06 10.92 -4.30
CA VAL A 27 2.29 9.50 -4.04
C VAL A 27 3.17 8.96 -5.15
N ASN A 28 4.47 8.92 -4.91
CA ASN A 28 5.43 8.28 -5.80
C ASN A 28 5.62 6.80 -5.42
N VAL A 29 5.50 5.93 -6.40
CA VAL A 29 5.70 4.48 -6.25
C VAL A 29 6.74 4.04 -7.26
N LYS A 30 7.87 3.57 -6.76
CA LYS A 30 8.95 3.01 -7.57
C LYS A 30 9.12 1.54 -7.25
N SER A 31 9.02 0.68 -8.25
CA SER A 31 9.19 -0.76 -8.06
C SER A 31 10.04 -1.41 -9.14
N TYR A 32 10.69 -2.51 -8.79
CA TYR A 32 11.36 -3.38 -9.75
C TYR A 32 11.25 -4.84 -9.34
N LEU A 33 11.23 -5.70 -10.35
CA LEU A 33 11.27 -7.16 -10.22
C LEU A 33 12.57 -7.64 -10.84
N THR A 34 13.34 -8.47 -10.12
CA THR A 34 14.50 -9.16 -10.69
C THR A 34 14.15 -10.60 -11.04
N LEU A 35 14.75 -11.11 -12.11
CA LEU A 35 14.65 -12.53 -12.49
C LEU A 35 16.03 -13.03 -12.94
N GLY A 36 16.57 -14.02 -12.24
CA GLY A 36 17.94 -14.50 -12.46
C GLY A 36 18.97 -13.45 -12.08
N ASN A 37 19.80 -13.04 -13.05
CA ASN A 37 20.93 -12.12 -12.83
C ASN A 37 20.64 -10.67 -13.26
N GLY A 38 19.39 -10.31 -13.58
CA GLY A 38 19.03 -8.99 -14.08
C GLY A 38 17.67 -8.49 -13.63
N GLU A 39 17.42 -7.20 -13.87
CA GLU A 39 16.12 -6.56 -13.69
C GLU A 39 15.19 -7.00 -14.83
N ALA A 40 14.06 -7.60 -14.46
CA ALA A 40 13.04 -8.08 -15.38
C ALA A 40 12.02 -6.98 -15.73
N ASN A 41 11.73 -6.10 -14.77
CA ASN A 41 10.85 -4.95 -14.97
C ASN A 41 11.16 -3.87 -13.94
N GLU A 42 11.08 -2.61 -14.35
CA GLU A 42 11.09 -1.43 -13.48
C GLU A 42 9.91 -0.52 -13.85
N THR A 43 9.23 0.00 -12.84
CA THR A 43 8.11 0.95 -13.00
C THR A 43 8.21 2.04 -11.94
N GLU A 44 7.99 3.28 -12.35
CA GLU A 44 7.89 4.44 -11.46
C GLU A 44 6.66 5.28 -11.86
N THR A 45 5.75 5.45 -10.92
CA THR A 45 4.52 6.25 -11.08
C THR A 45 4.44 7.32 -10.01
N GLU A 46 3.77 8.42 -10.32
CA GLU A 46 3.38 9.42 -9.33
C GLU A 46 1.89 9.76 -9.52
N GLU A 47 1.17 9.84 -8.41
CA GLU A 47 -0.24 10.18 -8.33
C GLU A 47 -0.46 11.30 -7.32
N ILE A 48 -1.54 12.07 -7.47
CA ILE A 48 -1.97 13.05 -6.47
C ILE A 48 -3.17 12.50 -5.73
N TRP A 49 -3.06 12.41 -4.41
CA TRP A 49 -4.10 11.89 -3.53
C TRP A 49 -4.64 13.03 -2.68
N GLU A 50 -5.91 13.37 -2.83
CA GLU A 50 -6.60 14.36 -2.01
C GLU A 50 -7.40 13.64 -0.91
N ILE A 51 -7.04 13.92 0.34
CA ILE A 51 -7.68 13.36 1.53
C ILE A 51 -8.64 14.41 2.10
N ILE A 52 -9.91 14.03 2.19
CA ILE A 52 -10.99 14.90 2.67
C ILE A 52 -11.60 14.25 3.93
N PRO A 53 -11.15 14.65 5.14
CA PRO A 53 -11.72 14.15 6.38
C PRO A 53 -13.18 14.60 6.55
N GLY A 54 -14.08 13.65 6.74
CA GLY A 54 -15.48 13.85 7.09
C GLY A 54 -15.73 13.83 8.61
N GLU A 55 -17.01 13.86 9.00
CA GLU A 55 -17.41 13.64 10.40
C GLU A 55 -17.25 12.15 10.78
N TYR A 56 -17.34 11.81 12.07
CA TYR A 56 -17.48 10.43 12.57
C TYR A 56 -16.59 9.32 11.96
N LYS A 57 -15.31 9.62 11.67
CA LYS A 57 -14.30 8.69 11.08
C LYS A 57 -14.48 8.41 9.58
N HIS A 58 -15.35 9.13 8.89
CA HIS A 58 -15.48 9.08 7.45
C HIS A 58 -14.33 9.84 6.77
N ILE A 59 -13.81 9.31 5.67
CA ILE A 59 -12.79 9.95 4.83
C ILE A 59 -13.13 9.69 3.37
N ASP A 60 -13.15 10.74 2.56
CA ASP A 60 -13.11 10.60 1.11
C ASP A 60 -11.66 10.72 0.62
N LEU A 61 -11.27 9.80 -0.24
CA LEU A 61 -9.99 9.81 -0.95
C LEU A 61 -10.27 9.97 -2.44
N LEU A 62 -9.69 11.01 -3.03
CA LEU A 62 -9.74 11.27 -4.47
C LEU A 62 -8.34 11.13 -5.05
N ILE A 63 -8.18 10.29 -6.07
CA ILE A 63 -6.92 10.05 -6.77
C ILE A 63 -6.97 10.76 -8.12
N SER A 64 -6.02 11.66 -8.36
CA SER A 64 -5.91 12.45 -9.60
C SER A 64 -4.49 12.44 -10.16
N ASP A 65 -4.36 12.96 -11.39
CA ASP A 65 -3.09 13.35 -12.01
C ASP A 65 -1.99 12.26 -12.03
N LYS A 66 -2.40 11.00 -12.26
CA LYS A 66 -1.47 9.87 -12.44
C LYS A 66 -0.54 10.11 -13.63
N LYS A 67 0.76 9.98 -13.40
CA LYS A 67 1.80 9.98 -14.43
C LYS A 67 2.76 8.80 -14.27
N TYR A 68 3.20 8.26 -15.40
CA TYR A 68 4.31 7.32 -15.44
C TYR A 68 5.61 8.08 -15.65
N ILE A 69 6.53 8.00 -14.69
CA ILE A 69 7.87 8.60 -14.75
C ILE A 69 8.81 7.67 -15.50
N HIS A 70 8.73 6.37 -15.20
CA HIS A 70 9.52 5.33 -15.84
C HIS A 70 8.70 4.05 -15.99
N PHE A 71 8.82 3.36 -17.12
CA PHE A 71 8.24 2.04 -17.33
C PHE A 71 8.88 1.37 -18.55
N ASP A 72 8.86 0.04 -18.57
CA ASP A 72 9.26 -0.72 -19.76
C ASP A 72 8.25 -0.52 -20.90
N ALA A 73 8.73 0.01 -22.03
CA ALA A 73 7.91 0.25 -23.22
C ALA A 73 7.20 -1.01 -23.74
N GLN A 74 7.77 -2.21 -23.51
CA GLN A 74 7.13 -3.47 -23.89
C GLN A 74 5.87 -3.77 -23.07
N MET A 75 5.80 -3.22 -21.85
CA MET A 75 4.68 -3.35 -20.93
C MET A 75 3.61 -2.26 -21.11
N LYS A 76 3.80 -1.31 -22.05
CA LYS A 76 2.84 -0.22 -22.32
C LYS A 76 1.38 -0.69 -22.45
N PRO A 77 1.03 -1.72 -23.23
CA PRO A 77 -0.37 -2.14 -23.38
C PRO A 77 -0.98 -2.65 -22.07
N PHE A 78 -0.15 -3.21 -21.18
CA PHE A 78 -0.59 -3.64 -19.86
C PHE A 78 -0.90 -2.44 -18.96
N TYR A 79 -0.03 -1.42 -18.93
CA TYR A 79 -0.28 -0.20 -18.18
C TYR A 79 -1.51 0.56 -18.67
N GLU A 80 -1.81 0.55 -19.97
CA GLU A 80 -3.04 1.13 -20.51
C GLU A 80 -4.31 0.45 -19.96
N ILE A 81 -4.28 -0.87 -19.75
CA ILE A 81 -5.38 -1.61 -19.12
C ILE A 81 -5.44 -1.26 -17.62
N LEU A 82 -4.29 -1.24 -16.94
CA LEU A 82 -4.22 -0.86 -15.52
C LEU A 82 -4.77 0.54 -15.26
N ASP A 83 -4.52 1.49 -16.17
CA ASP A 83 -5.07 2.84 -16.04
C ASP A 83 -6.59 2.84 -16.14
N GLN A 84 -7.18 2.02 -17.01
CA GLN A 84 -8.64 1.89 -17.04
C GLN A 84 -9.17 1.20 -15.78
N VAL A 85 -8.49 0.17 -15.29
CA VAL A 85 -8.87 -0.53 -14.06
C VAL A 85 -8.86 0.43 -12.86
N ASN A 86 -7.77 1.19 -12.69
CA ASN A 86 -7.62 2.13 -11.57
C ASN A 86 -8.67 3.25 -11.58
N LYS A 87 -9.26 3.57 -12.75
CA LYS A 87 -10.37 4.53 -12.80
C LYS A 87 -11.53 4.12 -11.92
N ALA A 88 -11.83 2.83 -11.81
CA ALA A 88 -12.93 2.36 -10.97
C ALA A 88 -12.76 2.77 -9.49
N THR A 89 -11.50 2.91 -9.03
CA THR A 89 -11.14 3.21 -7.65
C THR A 89 -10.58 4.62 -7.45
N GLU A 90 -10.74 5.54 -8.40
CA GLU A 90 -10.28 6.93 -8.26
C GLU A 90 -10.93 7.67 -7.08
N ASN A 91 -12.15 7.27 -6.71
CA ASN A 91 -12.88 7.85 -5.59
C ASN A 91 -13.20 6.74 -4.60
N LEU A 92 -12.68 6.84 -3.38
CA LEU A 92 -12.99 5.91 -2.29
C LEU A 92 -13.63 6.68 -1.13
N ALA A 93 -14.81 6.24 -0.72
CA ALA A 93 -15.44 6.65 0.53
C ALA A 93 -15.10 5.60 1.59
N LEU A 94 -14.40 6.00 2.64
CA LEU A 94 -13.81 5.10 3.64
C LEU A 94 -14.39 5.39 5.03
N LEU A 95 -14.76 4.33 5.73
CA LEU A 95 -14.97 4.37 7.17
C LEU A 95 -13.71 3.85 7.86
N LEU A 96 -13.15 4.64 8.78
CA LEU A 96 -12.01 4.20 9.58
C LEU A 96 -12.43 3.55 10.89
N SER A 97 -11.61 2.60 11.33
CA SER A 97 -11.66 2.02 12.67
C SER A 97 -11.21 3.03 13.73
N GLU A 98 -11.33 2.64 15.00
CA GLU A 98 -10.77 3.43 16.10
C GLU A 98 -9.27 3.68 15.95
N ASP A 99 -8.51 2.65 15.55
CA ASP A 99 -7.08 2.76 15.34
C ASP A 99 -6.70 3.35 13.97
N LYS A 100 -7.61 4.03 13.27
CA LYS A 100 -7.37 4.75 12.01
C LYS A 100 -7.06 3.88 10.79
N THR A 101 -7.12 2.55 10.92
CA THR A 101 -7.10 1.65 9.77
C THR A 101 -8.44 1.65 9.04
N ILE A 102 -8.46 1.20 7.79
CA ILE A 102 -9.70 1.11 7.00
C ILE A 102 -10.59 0.00 7.57
N ASP A 103 -11.80 0.36 8.01
CA ASP A 103 -12.81 -0.58 8.50
C ASP A 103 -13.80 -1.00 7.40
N LYS A 104 -14.16 -0.08 6.49
CA LYS A 104 -15.08 -0.37 5.39
C LYS A 104 -14.90 0.58 4.21
N ILE A 105 -15.14 0.08 3.00
CA ILE A 105 -15.30 0.89 1.78
C ILE A 105 -16.81 1.12 1.60
N GLU A 106 -17.25 2.35 1.76
CA GLU A 106 -18.68 2.70 1.82
C GLU A 106 -19.34 2.78 0.44
N ASN A 107 -18.56 3.11 -0.60
CA ASN A 107 -19.02 3.23 -1.99
C ASN A 107 -18.70 1.99 -2.84
N GLU A 108 -18.66 0.80 -2.24
CA GLU A 108 -18.36 -0.47 -2.93
C GLU A 108 -19.25 -0.70 -4.17
N GLU A 109 -20.57 -0.51 -4.04
CA GLU A 109 -21.51 -0.69 -5.16
C GLU A 109 -21.21 0.26 -6.32
N GLU A 110 -20.86 1.52 -6.03
CA GLU A 110 -20.50 2.51 -7.05
C GLU A 110 -19.21 2.13 -7.79
N ILE A 111 -18.23 1.58 -7.08
CA ILE A 111 -16.97 1.10 -7.66
C ILE A 111 -17.25 -0.08 -8.61
N ILE A 112 -18.09 -1.03 -8.20
CA ILE A 112 -18.47 -2.19 -9.02
C ILE A 112 -19.23 -1.74 -10.28
N ASP A 113 -20.17 -0.81 -10.15
CA ASP A 113 -20.90 -0.26 -11.28
C ASP A 113 -19.98 0.49 -12.25
N LYS A 114 -19.03 1.29 -11.73
CA LYS A 114 -18.01 1.98 -12.55
C LYS A 114 -17.11 0.98 -13.27
N TRP A 115 -16.71 -0.12 -12.61
CA TRP A 115 -15.96 -1.20 -13.25
C TRP A 115 -16.73 -1.87 -14.39
N GLU A 116 -18.01 -2.18 -14.19
CA GLU A 116 -18.89 -2.72 -15.24
C GLU A 116 -19.00 -1.78 -16.45
N GLU A 117 -19.08 -0.47 -16.20
CA GLU A 117 -19.09 0.54 -17.25
C GLU A 117 -17.76 0.55 -18.03
N ILE A 118 -16.62 0.59 -17.34
CA ILE A 118 -15.28 0.58 -17.93
C ILE A 118 -15.08 -0.65 -18.81
N LYS A 119 -15.47 -1.84 -18.32
CA LYS A 119 -15.41 -3.08 -19.12
C LYS A 119 -16.17 -2.95 -20.43
N ARG A 120 -17.40 -2.43 -20.38
CA ARG A 120 -18.30 -2.36 -21.56
C ARG A 120 -17.87 -1.30 -22.56
N LYS A 121 -17.35 -0.16 -22.10
CA LYS A 121 -17.05 1.01 -22.93
C LYS A 121 -15.59 1.07 -23.36
N GLU A 122 -14.67 0.93 -22.41
CA GLU A 122 -13.24 1.19 -22.63
C GLU A 122 -12.48 -0.09 -22.99
N LEU A 123 -12.74 -1.19 -22.29
CA LEU A 123 -11.96 -2.43 -22.46
C LEU A 123 -12.51 -3.38 -23.53
N ARG A 124 -13.76 -3.20 -23.96
CA ARG A 124 -14.43 -4.08 -24.94
C ARG A 124 -13.67 -4.21 -26.25
N PHE A 125 -13.04 -3.13 -26.73
CA PHE A 125 -12.23 -3.19 -27.95
C PHE A 125 -10.97 -4.03 -27.74
N LEU A 126 -10.29 -3.88 -26.60
CA LEU A 126 -9.09 -4.65 -26.26
C LEU A 126 -9.40 -6.16 -26.17
N GLN A 127 -10.54 -6.53 -25.60
CA GLN A 127 -11.02 -7.92 -25.55
C GLN A 127 -11.10 -8.61 -26.93
N LEU A 128 -11.36 -7.84 -27.99
CA LEU A 128 -11.46 -8.34 -29.37
C LEU A 128 -10.09 -8.47 -30.05
N VAL A 129 -9.04 -7.86 -29.49
CA VAL A 129 -7.70 -7.81 -30.09
C VAL A 129 -6.84 -9.01 -29.67
N LYS A 130 -6.93 -9.44 -28.40
CA LYS A 130 -6.09 -10.52 -27.88
C LYS A 130 -6.75 -11.27 -26.71
N ASP A 131 -6.76 -12.60 -26.78
CA ASP A 131 -7.38 -13.45 -25.75
C ASP A 131 -6.77 -13.27 -24.36
N SER A 132 -5.47 -12.96 -24.26
CA SER A 132 -4.82 -12.69 -22.97
C SER A 132 -5.42 -11.49 -22.23
N TYR A 133 -6.07 -10.55 -22.92
CA TYR A 133 -6.75 -9.44 -22.26
C TYR A 133 -8.06 -9.88 -21.61
N ASN A 134 -8.73 -10.92 -22.13
CA ASN A 134 -9.88 -11.52 -21.47
C ASN A 134 -9.49 -12.18 -20.16
N GLU A 135 -8.32 -12.84 -20.12
CA GLU A 135 -7.79 -13.42 -18.88
C GLU A 135 -7.53 -12.34 -17.82
N ILE A 136 -6.89 -11.23 -18.19
CA ILE A 136 -6.63 -10.09 -17.29
C ILE A 136 -7.94 -9.50 -16.76
N ILE A 137 -8.93 -9.27 -17.62
CA ILE A 137 -10.23 -8.71 -17.21
C ILE A 137 -10.97 -9.67 -16.28
N ASN A 138 -10.94 -10.97 -16.54
CA ASN A 138 -11.54 -11.99 -15.67
C ASN A 138 -10.85 -12.08 -14.30
N ILE A 139 -9.56 -11.77 -14.22
CA ILE A 139 -8.85 -11.63 -12.94
C ILE A 139 -9.43 -10.43 -12.20
N TYR A 140 -9.47 -9.25 -12.83
CA TYR A 140 -10.02 -8.05 -12.20
C TYR A 140 -11.49 -8.19 -11.81
N ASP A 141 -12.30 -8.94 -12.55
CA ASP A 141 -13.68 -9.25 -12.14
C ASP A 141 -13.76 -9.92 -10.77
N LYS A 142 -12.83 -10.84 -10.48
CA LYS A 142 -12.75 -11.48 -9.17
C LYS A 142 -12.23 -10.52 -8.11
N GLU A 143 -11.29 -9.66 -8.47
CA GLU A 143 -10.73 -8.66 -7.55
C GLU A 143 -11.77 -7.59 -7.17
N PHE A 144 -12.62 -7.14 -8.09
CA PHE A 144 -13.70 -6.19 -7.82
C PHE A 144 -14.86 -6.80 -7.03
N GLN A 145 -15.12 -8.10 -7.19
CA GLN A 145 -16.07 -8.82 -6.33
C GLN A 145 -15.62 -8.89 -4.86
N ARG A 146 -14.35 -8.61 -4.59
CA ARG A 146 -13.74 -8.61 -3.25
C ARG A 146 -13.10 -7.27 -2.94
N ILE A 147 -13.64 -6.19 -3.51
CA ILE A 147 -12.95 -4.89 -3.48
C ILE A 147 -12.76 -4.35 -2.07
N ASP A 148 -13.72 -4.55 -1.17
CA ASP A 148 -13.60 -4.15 0.23
C ASP A 148 -12.40 -4.83 0.92
N ASP A 149 -12.27 -6.16 0.79
CA ASP A 149 -11.14 -6.92 1.32
C ASP A 149 -9.81 -6.54 0.65
N ASN A 150 -9.83 -6.32 -0.66
CA ASN A 150 -8.64 -6.04 -1.45
C ASN A 150 -8.08 -4.64 -1.21
N ILE A 151 -8.93 -3.63 -1.04
CA ILE A 151 -8.49 -2.27 -0.66
C ILE A 151 -7.90 -2.30 0.75
N LYS A 152 -8.53 -3.01 1.69
CA LYS A 152 -8.00 -3.19 3.05
C LYS A 152 -6.67 -3.92 3.07
N ALA A 153 -6.48 -4.92 2.21
CA ALA A 153 -5.25 -5.70 2.08
C ALA A 153 -4.20 -5.06 1.16
N ASN A 154 -4.50 -3.93 0.52
CA ASN A 154 -3.55 -3.26 -0.35
C ASN A 154 -2.59 -2.40 0.48
N LEU A 155 -1.30 -2.66 0.27
CA LEU A 155 -0.24 -2.14 1.11
C LEU A 155 -0.10 -0.62 1.03
N LEU A 156 -0.35 0.00 -0.12
CA LEU A 156 -0.28 1.47 -0.24
C LEU A 156 -1.33 2.14 0.65
N TYR A 157 -2.57 1.63 0.65
CA TYR A 157 -3.61 2.14 1.54
C TYR A 157 -3.28 1.85 3.01
N GLN A 158 -2.71 0.68 3.34
CA GLN A 158 -2.26 0.39 4.71
C GLN A 158 -1.11 1.28 5.18
N ILE A 159 -0.24 1.71 4.27
CA ILE A 159 0.87 2.63 4.55
C ILE A 159 0.30 4.01 4.90
N LEU A 160 -0.69 4.49 4.14
CA LEU A 160 -1.31 5.79 4.37
C LEU A 160 -2.23 5.80 5.59
N PHE A 161 -3.11 4.80 5.71
CA PHE A 161 -4.05 4.59 6.82
C PHE A 161 -3.45 3.63 7.85
N TYR A 162 -2.28 4.02 8.36
CA TYR A 162 -1.49 3.21 9.28
C TYR A 162 -2.15 3.17 10.68
N PRO A 163 -2.05 2.06 11.44
CA PRO A 163 -2.65 1.99 12.77
C PRO A 163 -2.03 3.03 13.71
N PHE A 164 -2.88 3.84 14.31
CA PHE A 164 -2.54 4.73 15.41
C PHE A 164 -3.53 4.48 16.57
N PRO A 165 -3.08 4.14 17.79
CA PRO A 165 -3.96 4.03 18.94
C PRO A 165 -4.75 5.33 19.13
N ASN A 166 -5.99 5.18 19.63
CA ASN A 166 -6.87 6.31 19.93
C ASN A 166 -6.16 7.38 20.76
N THR A 167 -6.56 8.64 20.54
CA THR A 167 -6.15 9.79 21.34
C THR A 167 -6.21 9.49 22.84
N GLY A 168 -5.13 9.71 23.58
CA GLY A 168 -5.08 9.55 25.04
C GLY A 168 -4.45 8.25 25.54
N VAL A 169 -3.97 7.38 24.65
CA VAL A 169 -3.02 6.33 25.00
C VAL A 169 -1.62 6.95 25.02
N ASN A 170 -0.91 6.85 26.13
CA ASN A 170 0.49 7.25 26.23
C ASN A 170 1.27 6.49 25.15
N PHE A 171 1.57 7.15 24.03
CA PHE A 171 2.46 6.59 23.04
C PHE A 171 3.82 6.42 23.71
N THR A 172 4.22 5.17 23.91
CA THR A 172 5.57 4.86 24.33
C THR A 172 6.51 5.16 23.17
N ASN A 173 7.77 5.50 23.47
CA ASN A 173 8.76 5.78 22.43
C ASN A 173 8.96 4.58 21.50
N GLU A 174 8.62 3.37 21.92
CA GLU A 174 8.67 2.15 21.12
C GLU A 174 7.48 1.23 21.42
N GLY A 175 7.15 0.37 20.47
CA GLY A 175 6.10 -0.62 20.65
C GLY A 175 5.88 -1.47 19.40
N GLN A 176 4.76 -2.19 19.41
CA GLN A 176 4.38 -3.12 18.35
C GLN A 176 2.90 -2.92 18.02
N PHE A 177 2.60 -2.87 16.73
CA PHE A 177 1.22 -2.82 16.21
C PHE A 177 0.66 -4.22 16.02
N LYS A 178 -0.68 -4.32 15.97
CA LYS A 178 -1.40 -5.56 15.69
C LYS A 178 -0.98 -6.17 14.34
N GLU A 179 -1.10 -7.49 14.25
CA GLU A 179 -0.91 -8.22 12.99
C GLU A 179 -1.88 -7.72 11.92
N ARG A 180 -1.41 -7.67 10.69
CA ARG A 180 -2.12 -7.25 9.49
C ARG A 180 -1.77 -8.18 8.34
N GLU A 181 -2.58 -8.15 7.29
CA GLU A 181 -2.39 -8.94 6.09
C GLU A 181 -2.31 -8.03 4.88
N PHE A 182 -1.37 -8.27 3.96
CA PHE A 182 -1.38 -7.61 2.65
C PHE A 182 -1.24 -8.61 1.50
N LEU A 183 -1.69 -8.22 0.31
CA LEU A 183 -1.60 -9.07 -0.89
C LEU A 183 -0.14 -9.24 -1.35
N SER A 184 0.29 -10.49 -1.54
CA SER A 184 1.60 -10.80 -2.09
C SER A 184 1.71 -10.32 -3.53
N THR A 185 2.86 -9.74 -3.88
CA THR A 185 3.15 -9.36 -5.28
C THR A 185 3.69 -10.56 -6.06
N LEU A 186 4.47 -11.42 -5.39
CA LEU A 186 5.11 -12.59 -6.00
C LEU A 186 4.21 -13.83 -6.05
N PHE A 187 3.17 -13.90 -5.21
CA PHE A 187 2.15 -14.96 -5.19
C PHE A 187 0.75 -14.35 -5.33
N PRO A 188 0.31 -14.01 -6.55
CA PRO A 188 -0.97 -13.34 -6.78
C PRO A 188 -2.16 -14.09 -6.17
N GLY A 189 -2.99 -13.37 -5.41
CA GLY A 189 -4.17 -13.91 -4.72
C GLY A 189 -3.90 -14.44 -3.31
N GLU A 190 -2.62 -14.59 -2.92
CA GLU A 190 -2.24 -14.94 -1.55
C GLU A 190 -1.94 -13.70 -0.71
N LYS A 191 -2.09 -13.84 0.60
CA LYS A 191 -1.84 -12.80 1.59
C LYS A 191 -0.63 -13.14 2.45
N ILE A 192 0.05 -12.11 2.91
CA ILE A 192 1.18 -12.20 3.82
C ILE A 192 0.78 -11.56 5.14
N VAL A 193 0.89 -12.33 6.23
CA VAL A 193 0.63 -11.87 7.59
C VAL A 193 1.91 -11.29 8.15
N TYR A 194 1.84 -10.07 8.66
CA TYR A 194 2.98 -9.35 9.23
C TYR A 194 2.55 -8.54 10.44
N ASP A 195 3.50 -8.25 11.33
CA ASP A 195 3.36 -7.18 12.31
C ASP A 195 4.42 -6.11 12.07
N THR A 196 4.34 -5.03 12.84
CA THR A 196 5.32 -3.95 12.75
C THR A 196 5.69 -3.45 14.13
N ASN A 197 6.99 -3.32 14.38
CA ASN A 197 7.52 -2.59 15.52
C ASN A 197 7.68 -1.12 15.11
N TYR A 198 7.46 -0.20 16.05
CA TYR A 198 7.66 1.22 15.84
C TYR A 198 8.58 1.83 16.88
N GLN A 199 9.24 2.91 16.50
CA GLN A 199 10.06 3.73 17.38
C GLN A 199 9.93 5.21 16.98
N PHE A 200 9.58 6.06 17.94
CA PHE A 200 9.67 7.50 17.80
C PHE A 200 11.11 7.96 18.02
N VAL A 201 11.57 8.84 17.14
CA VAL A 201 12.88 9.51 17.25
C VAL A 201 12.63 10.96 17.64
N ASP A 202 13.33 11.41 18.68
CA ASP A 202 13.26 12.81 19.11
C ASP A 202 13.83 13.72 18.01
N ASN A 203 13.00 14.64 17.55
CA ASN A 203 13.39 15.69 16.64
C ASN A 203 12.62 16.96 17.02
N LYS A 204 13.36 18.02 17.37
CA LYS A 204 12.79 19.25 17.96
C LYS A 204 11.81 19.98 17.04
N ASP A 205 11.87 19.72 15.73
CA ASP A 205 11.10 20.44 14.73
C ASP A 205 9.99 19.57 14.08
N LYS A 206 9.93 18.27 14.40
CA LYS A 206 8.98 17.30 13.79
C LYS A 206 8.85 16.04 14.63
N PHE A 207 7.72 15.34 14.58
CA PHE A 207 7.66 13.97 15.10
C PHE A 207 8.09 12.99 14.01
N GLN A 208 8.99 12.07 14.34
CA GLN A 208 9.44 11.03 13.40
C GLN A 208 9.17 9.66 14.01
N MET A 209 8.45 8.80 13.28
CA MET A 209 8.19 7.41 13.64
C MET A 209 8.84 6.49 12.61
N ASN A 210 9.80 5.68 13.06
CA ASN A 210 10.39 4.62 12.27
C ASN A 210 9.63 3.32 12.53
N ILE A 211 9.45 2.51 11.50
CA ILE A 211 8.80 1.21 11.60
C ILE A 211 9.65 0.12 10.97
N LYS A 212 9.51 -1.10 11.49
CA LYS A 212 10.10 -2.31 10.92
C LYS A 212 9.09 -3.43 10.94
N GLY A 213 8.79 -3.98 9.78
CA GLY A 213 7.88 -5.12 9.65
C GLY A 213 8.58 -6.45 9.88
N ASN A 214 7.83 -7.40 10.44
CA ASN A 214 8.28 -8.77 10.61
C ASN A 214 7.25 -9.72 10.00
N LEU A 215 7.72 -10.61 9.13
CA LEU A 215 6.92 -11.70 8.59
C LEU A 215 6.45 -12.63 9.72
N LYS A 216 5.18 -13.02 9.69
CA LYS A 216 4.59 -14.00 10.61
C LYS A 216 4.23 -15.30 9.92
N SER A 217 3.48 -15.18 8.84
CA SER A 217 2.98 -16.30 8.05
C SER A 217 2.47 -15.78 6.71
N HIS A 218 1.94 -16.67 5.90
CA HIS A 218 1.24 -16.35 4.66
C HIS A 218 0.02 -17.27 4.52
N THR A 219 -0.93 -16.87 3.68
CA THR A 219 -2.00 -17.76 3.24
C THR A 219 -1.50 -18.62 2.07
N GLY A 220 -2.14 -19.78 1.90
CA GLY A 220 -1.85 -20.66 0.77
C GLY A 220 -0.55 -21.46 0.90
N ASP A 221 -0.39 -22.38 -0.04
CA ASP A 221 0.76 -23.28 -0.12
C ASP A 221 1.81 -22.68 -1.07
N PHE A 222 2.68 -21.84 -0.51
CA PHE A 222 3.75 -21.19 -1.28
C PHE A 222 4.70 -22.21 -1.91
N ASP A 223 4.93 -23.37 -1.28
CA ASP A 223 5.78 -24.42 -1.81
C ASP A 223 5.15 -25.04 -3.07
N GLU A 224 3.86 -25.35 -3.04
CA GLU A 224 3.12 -25.88 -4.19
C GLU A 224 3.07 -24.86 -5.33
N ILE A 225 2.70 -23.60 -5.05
CA ILE A 225 2.64 -22.54 -6.06
C ILE A 225 4.04 -22.30 -6.65
N TYR A 226 5.08 -22.32 -5.81
CA TYR A 226 6.46 -22.20 -6.24
C TYR A 226 6.88 -23.32 -7.19
N ALA A 227 6.60 -24.57 -6.81
CA ALA A 227 6.91 -25.75 -7.60
C ALA A 227 6.23 -25.75 -8.97
N GLN A 228 4.97 -25.28 -9.02
CA GLN A 228 4.19 -25.23 -10.25
C GLN A 228 4.65 -24.13 -11.21
N ASN A 229 4.91 -22.92 -10.69
CA ASN A 229 5.05 -21.73 -11.52
C ASN A 229 6.50 -21.26 -11.72
N TYR A 230 7.40 -21.49 -10.75
CA TYR A 230 8.72 -20.84 -10.74
C TYR A 230 9.89 -21.82 -10.68
N GLN A 231 9.76 -22.94 -9.96
CA GLN A 231 10.89 -23.84 -9.65
C GLN A 231 11.61 -24.35 -10.90
N LYS A 232 10.87 -24.68 -11.96
CA LYS A 232 11.47 -25.15 -13.23
C LYS A 232 12.36 -24.10 -13.90
N ALA A 233 11.98 -22.83 -13.81
CA ALA A 233 12.72 -21.73 -14.44
C ALA A 233 13.89 -21.27 -13.58
N LEU A 234 13.71 -21.18 -12.26
CA LEU A 234 14.71 -20.67 -11.33
C LEU A 234 15.76 -21.73 -10.93
N ASN A 235 15.38 -23.00 -10.97
CA ASN A 235 16.22 -24.16 -10.61
C ASN A 235 16.96 -23.97 -9.26
N ILE A 236 16.21 -23.55 -8.25
CA ILE A 236 16.65 -23.30 -6.86
C ILE A 236 15.44 -23.53 -5.93
N PRO A 237 15.61 -23.94 -4.66
CA PRO A 237 14.50 -24.02 -3.71
C PRO A 237 13.87 -22.66 -3.41
N LEU A 238 12.66 -22.69 -2.83
CA LEU A 238 12.03 -21.53 -2.22
C LEU A 238 12.79 -21.16 -0.93
N GLU A 239 13.12 -19.89 -0.80
CA GLU A 239 13.72 -19.28 0.40
C GLU A 239 12.98 -17.95 0.64
N TYR A 240 11.69 -18.09 0.94
CA TYR A 240 10.80 -16.93 1.06
C TYR A 240 11.22 -16.02 2.21
N ASP A 241 11.29 -14.72 1.93
CA ASP A 241 11.61 -13.69 2.92
C ASP A 241 10.87 -12.39 2.59
N LEU A 242 10.56 -11.62 3.62
CA LEU A 242 9.91 -10.32 3.53
C LEU A 242 10.64 -9.32 4.43
N MET A 243 11.08 -8.22 3.83
CA MET A 243 11.61 -7.06 4.54
C MET A 243 10.68 -5.86 4.32
N MET A 244 10.32 -5.20 5.41
CA MET A 244 9.55 -3.95 5.40
C MET A 244 10.18 -2.97 6.38
N GLU A 245 10.40 -1.74 5.93
CA GLU A 245 10.87 -0.63 6.76
C GLU A 245 10.23 0.67 6.28
N GLY A 246 10.05 1.61 7.19
CA GLY A 246 9.42 2.87 6.85
C GLY A 246 9.70 3.97 7.86
N GLU A 247 9.59 5.20 7.39
CA GLU A 247 9.74 6.42 8.15
C GLU A 247 8.50 7.29 7.89
N TYR A 248 7.86 7.70 8.98
CA TYR A 248 6.74 8.61 8.98
C TYR A 248 7.17 9.92 9.63
N ILE A 249 6.92 11.02 8.94
CA ILE A 249 7.24 12.37 9.39
C ILE A 249 5.94 13.15 9.58
N TYR A 250 5.79 13.71 10.78
CA TYR A 250 4.70 14.59 11.16
C TYR A 250 5.25 15.96 11.53
N ASN A 251 4.53 17.01 11.18
CA ASN A 251 4.86 18.34 11.67
C ASN A 251 4.51 18.49 13.17
N LEU A 252 4.80 19.67 13.74
CA LEU A 252 4.53 19.97 15.15
C LEU A 252 3.03 19.94 15.51
N ASP A 253 2.14 20.09 14.53
CA ASP A 253 0.69 19.94 14.70
C ASP A 253 0.25 18.46 14.64
N SER A 254 1.19 17.51 14.63
CA SER A 254 0.95 16.06 14.48
C SER A 254 0.31 15.65 13.16
N VAL A 255 0.41 16.50 12.13
CA VAL A 255 -0.14 16.22 10.80
C VAL A 255 0.88 15.53 9.93
N LEU A 256 0.45 14.46 9.27
CA LEU A 256 1.29 13.69 8.35
C LEU A 256 1.84 14.58 7.23
N SER A 257 3.16 14.65 7.13
CA SER A 257 3.87 15.47 6.13
C SER A 257 4.59 14.63 5.09
N GLU A 258 5.19 13.51 5.50
CA GLU A 258 5.94 12.65 4.58
C GLU A 258 5.98 11.19 5.08
N ILE A 259 5.97 10.26 4.14
CA ILE A 259 6.20 8.83 4.37
C ILE A 259 7.24 8.36 3.36
N VAL A 260 8.28 7.68 3.84
CA VAL A 260 9.19 6.89 3.00
C VAL A 260 9.09 5.44 3.46
N PHE A 261 8.66 4.55 2.57
CA PHE A 261 8.43 3.14 2.90
C PHE A 261 9.09 2.24 1.88
N HIS A 262 9.77 1.20 2.36
CA HIS A 262 10.46 0.22 1.52
C HIS A 262 9.98 -1.19 1.84
N VAL A 263 9.63 -1.92 0.78
CA VAL A 263 9.20 -3.31 0.85
C VAL A 263 10.03 -4.13 -0.11
N LYS A 264 10.48 -5.28 0.37
CA LYS A 264 11.18 -6.28 -0.43
C LYS A 264 10.59 -7.64 -0.14
N GLU A 265 9.94 -8.20 -1.15
CA GLU A 265 9.46 -9.57 -1.14
C GLU A 265 10.46 -10.43 -1.93
N LYS A 266 10.96 -11.52 -1.34
CA LYS A 266 11.99 -12.36 -1.93
C LYS A 266 11.48 -13.79 -1.99
N LEU A 267 11.46 -14.38 -3.20
CA LEU A 267 11.24 -15.82 -3.37
C LEU A 267 12.51 -16.61 -3.04
N ASN A 268 13.65 -16.12 -3.54
CA ASN A 268 14.98 -16.67 -3.34
C ASN A 268 16.01 -15.66 -3.87
N GLU A 269 17.30 -16.01 -3.89
CA GLU A 269 18.36 -15.13 -4.39
C GLU A 269 18.24 -14.73 -5.88
N LYS A 270 17.45 -15.45 -6.69
CA LYS A 270 17.27 -15.16 -8.12
C LYS A 270 16.01 -14.37 -8.44
N MET A 271 15.08 -14.23 -7.51
CA MET A 271 13.83 -13.51 -7.77
C MET A 271 13.36 -12.75 -6.52
N LEU A 272 13.33 -11.44 -6.65
CA LEU A 272 12.83 -10.53 -5.64
C LEU A 272 12.06 -9.38 -6.30
N TYR A 273 11.05 -8.93 -5.60
CA TYR A 273 10.31 -7.72 -5.90
C TYR A 273 10.64 -6.68 -4.85
N VAL A 274 10.91 -5.46 -5.30
CA VAL A 274 11.18 -4.32 -4.43
C VAL A 274 10.23 -3.20 -4.80
N CYS A 275 9.62 -2.61 -3.79
CA CYS A 275 8.79 -1.43 -3.92
C CYS A 275 9.22 -0.36 -2.93
N ARG A 276 9.21 0.89 -3.38
CA ARG A 276 9.45 2.08 -2.58
C ARG A 276 8.27 3.02 -2.76
N TYR A 277 7.71 3.43 -1.64
CA TYR A 277 6.65 4.42 -1.57
C TYR A 277 7.23 5.70 -0.99
N HIS A 278 6.98 6.81 -1.67
CA HIS A 278 7.28 8.14 -1.16
C HIS A 278 6.00 8.97 -1.25
N ILE A 279 5.41 9.25 -0.09
CA ILE A 279 4.16 10.01 0.03
C ILE A 279 4.50 11.33 0.69
N GLN A 280 4.24 12.46 0.03
CA GLN A 280 4.62 13.78 0.53
C GLN A 280 3.47 14.76 0.40
N LEU A 281 3.19 15.49 1.49
CA LEU A 281 2.23 16.58 1.48
C LEU A 281 2.68 17.67 0.50
N ILE A 282 1.77 18.09 -0.36
CA ILE A 282 1.97 19.18 -1.30
C ILE A 282 1.64 20.50 -0.58
N PRO A 283 2.56 21.47 -0.55
CA PRO A 283 2.37 22.75 0.12
C PRO A 283 1.36 23.67 -0.58
#